data_AF-A0A9P1AB83-F1
#
_entry.id   AF-A0A9P1AB83-F1
#
_cell.length_a   1.000
_cell.length_b   1.000
_cell.length_c   1.000
_cell.angle_alpha   90.00
_cell.angle_beta   90.00
_cell.angle_gamma   90.00
#
_symmetry.space_group_name_H-M   'P 1'
#
loop_
_entity.id
_entity.type
_entity.pdbx_description
1 polymer ?
#
loop_
_entity_poly.entity_id
_entity_poly.type
_entity_poly.pdbx_seq_one_letter_code
_entity_poly.pdbx_strand_id
1 'polypeptide(L)'
;MSLSQVGKTFNLDTQKGDFPVLFIDPRNYDYEGPLPEDKYYALEYKPSAAKEKLVEFLNTERAAGKVFNFQNELFNYCYNDVFILAKAMTVFEQEFENMTNVCLLEIVGWWKENL
;
A
#
# COMPACT_ATOMS: atom_id res chain seq x y z
N MET A 1 -11.09 -7.61 -4.45
CA MET A 1 -10.00 -8.12 -3.59
C MET A 1 -9.28 -6.94 -2.95
N SER A 2 -8.77 -7.07 -1.73
CA SER A 2 -7.95 -6.03 -1.10
C SER A 2 -6.53 -6.03 -1.68
N LEU A 3 -5.80 -4.92 -1.57
CA LEU A 3 -4.43 -4.84 -2.09
C LEU A 3 -3.48 -5.84 -1.42
N SER A 4 -3.71 -6.16 -0.14
CA SER A 4 -3.00 -7.25 0.55
C SER A 4 -3.27 -8.61 -0.10
N GLN A 5 -4.50 -8.87 -0.54
CA GLN A 5 -4.82 -10.08 -1.27
C GLN A 5 -4.17 -10.09 -2.64
N VAL A 6 -4.06 -8.96 -3.34
CA VAL A 6 -3.34 -8.85 -4.63
C VAL A 6 -1.88 -9.25 -4.44
N GLY A 7 -1.18 -8.65 -3.47
CA GLY A 7 0.21 -9.01 -3.18
C GLY A 7 0.38 -10.51 -2.91
N LYS A 8 -0.52 -11.12 -2.13
CA LYS A 8 -0.50 -12.57 -1.87
C LYS A 8 -0.77 -13.40 -3.13
N THR A 9 -1.76 -13.03 -3.94
CA THR A 9 -2.14 -13.76 -5.15
C THR A 9 -0.99 -13.81 -6.16
N PHE A 10 -0.26 -12.70 -6.31
CA PHE A 10 0.88 -12.61 -7.22
C PHE A 10 2.22 -12.94 -6.55
N ASN A 11 2.20 -13.47 -5.33
CA ASN A 11 3.38 -13.82 -4.53
C ASN A 11 4.44 -12.69 -4.45
N LEU A 12 3.97 -11.46 -4.33
CA LEU A 12 4.81 -10.27 -4.22
C LEU A 12 5.25 -10.11 -2.75
N ASP A 13 6.56 -10.12 -2.53
CA ASP A 13 7.16 -9.91 -1.21
C ASP A 13 6.94 -8.46 -0.78
N THR A 14 5.88 -8.21 -0.04
CA THR A 14 5.45 -6.86 0.31
C THR A 14 5.07 -6.77 1.77
N GLN A 15 5.72 -5.85 2.48
CA GLN A 15 5.30 -5.40 3.79
C GLN A 15 4.20 -4.38 3.60
N LYS A 16 2.95 -4.84 3.49
CA LYS A 16 1.83 -3.92 3.57
C LYS A 16 1.77 -3.34 4.99
N GLY A 17 2.25 -2.12 5.14
CA GLY A 17 2.09 -1.33 6.37
C GLY A 17 0.64 -0.87 6.54
N ASP A 18 0.19 -0.77 7.78
CA ASP A 18 -1.06 -0.09 8.12
C ASP A 18 -0.73 1.36 8.48
N PHE A 19 -1.14 2.29 7.62
CA PHE A 19 -0.95 3.73 7.82
C PHE A 19 -2.12 4.35 8.60
N PRO A 20 -1.88 5.31 9.50
CA PRO A 20 -2.93 6.02 10.23
C PRO A 20 -3.65 7.02 9.30
N VAL A 21 -4.53 6.53 8.43
CA VAL A 21 -5.21 7.33 7.40
C VAL A 21 -5.99 8.53 7.93
N LEU A 22 -6.53 8.44 9.16
CA LEU A 22 -7.27 9.56 9.78
C LEU A 22 -6.33 10.59 10.41
N PHE A 23 -5.01 10.34 10.40
CA PHE A 23 -3.98 11.30 10.84
C PHE A 23 -3.55 12.25 9.71
N ILE A 24 -4.03 12.02 8.47
CA ILE A 24 -3.75 12.87 7.32
C ILE A 24 -4.46 14.22 7.51
N ASP A 25 -3.69 15.19 7.96
CA ASP A 25 -4.11 16.56 8.13
C ASP A 25 -2.91 17.47 7.84
N PRO A 26 -3.06 18.60 7.11
CA PRO A 26 -1.96 19.51 6.84
C PRO A 26 -1.19 19.95 8.08
N ARG A 27 -1.83 20.01 9.26
CA ARG A 27 -1.19 20.35 10.54
C ARG A 27 -0.20 19.29 11.02
N ASN A 28 -0.31 18.06 10.53
CA ASN A 28 0.54 16.93 10.91
C ASN A 28 1.61 16.62 9.85
N TYR A 29 1.71 17.39 8.77
CA TYR A 29 2.64 17.06 7.67
C TYR A 29 4.11 17.15 8.07
N ASP A 30 4.44 17.98 9.04
CA ASP A 30 5.79 18.07 9.62
C ASP A 30 5.90 17.29 10.95
N TYR A 31 4.94 16.41 11.24
CA TYR A 31 4.93 15.64 12.48
C TYR A 31 6.05 14.60 12.49
N GLU A 32 6.87 14.68 13.53
CA GLU A 32 7.85 13.66 13.90
C GLU A 32 7.76 13.43 15.41
N GLY A 33 7.41 12.22 15.82
CA GLY A 33 7.16 11.93 17.22
C GLY A 33 6.67 10.51 17.47
N PRO A 34 6.01 10.25 18.62
CA PRO A 34 5.43 8.94 18.90
C PRO A 34 4.42 8.49 17.84
N LEU A 35 4.24 7.18 17.68
CA LEU A 35 3.18 6.63 16.83
C LEU A 35 1.80 7.22 17.17
N PRO A 36 0.99 7.57 16.16
CA PRO A 36 -0.37 8.05 16.37
C PRO A 36 -1.22 7.07 17.18
N GLU A 37 -2.22 7.57 17.89
CA GLU A 37 -3.21 6.77 18.63
C GLU A 37 -4.01 5.83 17.70
N ASP A 38 -4.53 4.74 18.28
CA ASP A 38 -5.33 3.72 17.57
C ASP A 38 -6.54 4.29 16.81
N LYS A 39 -7.13 5.38 17.31
CA LYS A 39 -8.23 6.08 16.66
C LYS A 39 -7.91 6.54 15.25
N TYR A 40 -6.62 6.76 14.94
CA TYR A 40 -6.21 7.24 13.62
C TYR A 40 -6.07 6.16 12.55
N TYR A 41 -6.16 4.88 12.92
CA TYR A 41 -5.97 3.74 12.01
C TYR A 41 -7.29 3.20 11.42
N ALA A 42 -8.40 3.92 11.64
CA ALA A 42 -9.72 3.57 11.10
C ALA A 42 -10.10 2.10 11.41
N LEU A 43 -9.84 1.66 12.65
CA LEU A 43 -10.00 0.27 13.09
C LEU A 43 -11.44 -0.27 12.95
N GLU A 44 -12.42 0.62 12.87
CA GLU A 44 -13.83 0.30 12.65
C GLU A 44 -14.11 -0.36 11.29
N TYR A 45 -13.30 -0.07 10.27
CA TYR A 45 -13.45 -0.66 8.93
C TYR A 45 -12.63 -1.94 8.74
N LYS A 46 -11.90 -2.39 9.77
CA LYS A 46 -11.07 -3.60 9.69
C LYS A 46 -11.81 -4.80 10.28
N PRO A 47 -11.67 -6.00 9.67
CA PRO A 47 -12.17 -7.25 10.28
C PRO A 47 -11.54 -7.47 11.67
N SER A 48 -12.28 -8.08 12.60
CA SER A 48 -11.85 -8.24 14.00
C SER A 48 -10.45 -8.85 14.15
N ALA A 49 -10.14 -9.91 13.39
CA ALA A 49 -8.83 -10.54 13.41
C ALA A 49 -7.68 -9.65 12.89
N ALA A 50 -7.95 -8.75 11.95
CA ALA A 50 -6.95 -7.80 11.45
C ALA A 50 -6.76 -6.64 12.43
N LYS A 51 -7.86 -6.22 13.10
CA LYS A 51 -7.83 -5.20 14.14
C LYS A 51 -6.97 -5.63 15.33
N GLU A 52 -7.16 -6.84 15.85
CA GLU A 52 -6.38 -7.37 16.99
C GLU A 52 -4.87 -7.40 16.68
N LYS A 53 -4.49 -7.93 15.52
CA LYS A 53 -3.08 -7.97 15.08
C LYS A 53 -2.48 -6.57 14.95
N LEU A 54 -3.24 -5.62 14.42
CA LEU A 54 -2.76 -4.24 14.28
C LEU A 54 -2.56 -3.58 15.65
N VAL A 55 -3.49 -3.75 16.58
CA VAL A 55 -3.36 -3.20 17.94
C VAL A 55 -2.16 -3.79 18.66
N GLU A 56 -1.93 -5.11 18.56
CA GLU A 56 -0.76 -5.77 19.13
C GLU A 56 0.55 -5.24 18.54
N PHE A 57 0.60 -5.08 17.21
CA PHE A 57 1.74 -4.49 16.51
C PHE A 57 2.00 -3.04 16.98
N LEU A 58 0.97 -2.20 17.02
CA LEU A 58 1.10 -0.80 17.45
C LEU A 58 1.57 -0.69 18.90
N ASN A 59 1.08 -1.54 19.79
CA ASN A 59 1.52 -1.56 21.18
C ASN A 59 3.00 -1.97 21.31
N THR A 60 3.41 -2.96 20.53
CA THR A 60 4.82 -3.42 20.48
C THR A 60 5.74 -2.31 19.98
N GLU A 61 5.38 -1.64 18.88
CA GLU A 61 6.19 -0.57 18.28
C GLU A 61 6.23 0.68 19.17
N ARG A 62 5.13 1.01 19.88
CA ARG A 62 5.11 2.07 20.89
C ARG A 62 6.01 1.75 22.08
N ALA A 63 5.98 0.50 22.57
CA ALA A 63 6.85 0.06 23.66
C ALA A 63 8.33 0.07 23.25
N ALA A 64 8.63 -0.18 21.97
CA ALA A 64 9.96 -0.06 21.39
C ALA A 64 10.41 1.40 21.19
N GLY A 65 9.53 2.38 21.42
CA GLY A 65 9.86 3.81 21.26
C GLY A 65 10.02 4.24 19.80
N LYS A 66 9.35 3.58 18.87
CA LYS A 66 9.44 3.92 17.45
C LYS A 66 8.97 5.36 17.19
N VAL A 67 9.81 6.10 16.48
CA VAL A 67 9.50 7.45 15.99
C VAL A 67 8.76 7.34 14.67
N PHE A 68 7.59 7.95 14.62
CA PHE A 68 6.77 8.11 13.44
C PHE A 68 7.09 9.47 12.79
N ASN A 69 7.63 9.44 11.58
CA ASN A 69 7.79 10.61 10.73
C ASN A 69 6.70 10.57 9.64
N PHE A 70 5.80 11.56 9.64
CA PHE A 70 4.62 11.54 8.80
C PHE A 70 4.95 11.43 7.31
N GLN A 71 5.90 12.24 6.82
CA GLN A 71 6.22 12.29 5.39
C GLN A 71 6.84 10.98 4.90
N ASN A 72 7.79 10.44 5.67
CA ASN A 72 8.45 9.19 5.33
C ASN A 72 7.47 8.02 5.33
N GLU A 73 6.63 7.92 6.36
CA GLU A 73 5.63 6.86 6.47
C GLU A 73 4.56 6.97 5.38
N LEU A 74 4.11 8.19 5.05
CA LEU A 74 3.15 8.42 3.97
C LEU A 74 3.74 8.05 2.61
N PHE A 75 4.99 8.44 2.35
CA PHE A 75 5.70 8.10 1.12
C PHE A 75 5.87 6.60 0.98
N ASN A 76 6.36 5.92 2.03
CA ASN A 76 6.54 4.46 2.03
C ASN A 76 5.21 3.73 1.83
N TYR A 77 4.15 4.19 2.49
CA TYR A 77 2.81 3.64 2.32
C TYR A 77 2.33 3.76 0.86
N CYS A 78 2.38 4.96 0.28
CA CYS A 78 1.92 5.19 -1.08
C CYS A 78 2.78 4.46 -2.12
N TYR A 79 4.10 4.49 -1.95
CA TYR A 79 5.04 3.84 -2.85
C TYR A 79 4.80 2.32 -2.88
N ASN A 80 4.68 1.68 -1.71
CA ASN A 80 4.45 0.24 -1.63
C ASN A 80 3.09 -0.16 -2.25
N ASP A 81 2.04 0.63 -2.03
CA ASP A 81 0.73 0.34 -2.61
C ASP A 81 0.77 0.43 -4.15
N VAL A 82 1.39 1.47 -4.70
CA VAL A 82 1.57 1.63 -6.16
C VAL A 82 2.49 0.54 -6.73
N PHE A 83 3.54 0.17 -6.01
CA PHE A 83 4.46 -0.89 -6.42
C PHE A 83 3.74 -2.25 -6.53
N ILE A 84 2.89 -2.60 -5.55
CA ILE A 84 2.08 -3.83 -5.60
C ILE A 84 1.18 -3.80 -6.83
N LEU A 85 0.48 -2.70 -7.07
CA LEU A 85 -0.42 -2.56 -8.22
C LEU A 85 0.33 -2.70 -9.55
N ALA A 86 1.45 -2.00 -9.70
CA ALA A 86 2.25 -2.03 -10.91
C ALA A 86 2.78 -3.45 -11.19
N LYS A 87 3.36 -4.11 -10.19
CA LYS A 87 3.88 -5.48 -10.33
C LYS A 87 2.78 -6.49 -10.64
N ALA A 88 1.64 -6.40 -9.96
CA ALA A 88 0.49 -7.26 -10.23
C ALA A 88 -0.03 -7.07 -11.67
N MET A 89 -0.08 -5.82 -12.14
CA MET A 89 -0.51 -5.52 -13.51
C MET A 89 0.45 -6.10 -14.55
N THR A 90 1.76 -5.99 -14.33
CA THR A 90 2.76 -6.57 -15.25
C THR A 90 2.60 -8.09 -15.38
N VAL A 91 2.39 -8.80 -14.26
CA VAL A 91 2.18 -10.25 -14.30
C VAL A 91 0.85 -10.58 -15.01
N PHE A 92 -0.20 -9.83 -14.71
CA PHE A 92 -1.50 -10.02 -15.36
C PHE A 92 -1.44 -9.81 -16.87
N GLU A 93 -0.78 -8.74 -17.32
CA GLU A 93 -0.57 -8.44 -18.75
C GLU A 93 0.16 -9.58 -19.47
N GLN A 94 1.27 -10.07 -18.90
CA GLN A 94 2.05 -11.17 -19.47
C GLN A 94 1.22 -12.46 -19.62
N GLU A 95 0.48 -12.82 -18.57
CA GLU A 95 -0.38 -14.01 -18.62
C GLU A 95 -1.54 -13.85 -19.60
N PHE A 96 -2.13 -12.65 -19.66
CA PHE A 96 -3.22 -12.35 -20.61
C PHE A 96 -2.75 -12.47 -22.06
N GLU A 97 -1.59 -11.89 -22.37
CA GLU A 97 -0.95 -11.99 -23.68
C GLU A 97 -0.64 -13.44 -24.05
N ASN A 98 -0.07 -14.21 -23.13
CA ASN A 98 0.23 -15.62 -23.34
C ASN A 98 -1.03 -16.45 -23.67
N MET A 99 -2.17 -16.13 -23.05
CA MET A 99 -3.41 -16.86 -23.25
C MET A 99 -4.18 -16.45 -24.50
N THR A 100 -4.15 -15.16 -24.86
CA THR A 100 -5.03 -14.58 -25.88
C THR A 100 -4.30 -14.14 -27.14
N ASN A 101 -2.97 -14.03 -27.09
CA ASN A 101 -2.12 -13.44 -28.12
C ASN A 101 -2.53 -11.99 -28.46
N VAL A 102 -3.07 -11.26 -27.48
CA VAL A 102 -3.47 -9.85 -27.57
C VAL A 102 -2.69 -9.06 -26.53
N CYS A 103 -1.97 -8.02 -26.98
CA CYS A 103 -1.30 -7.09 -26.09
C CYS A 103 -2.31 -6.18 -25.40
N LEU A 104 -2.40 -6.26 -24.06
CA LEU A 104 -3.45 -5.59 -23.30
C LEU A 104 -3.21 -4.07 -23.19
N LEU A 105 -1.95 -3.66 -23.06
CA LEU A 105 -1.55 -2.26 -22.86
C LEU A 105 -0.88 -1.65 -24.09
N GLU A 106 -1.03 -2.25 -25.27
CA GLU A 106 -0.64 -1.61 -26.52
C GLU A 106 -1.47 -0.35 -26.71
N ILE A 107 -0.89 0.81 -26.38
CA ILE A 107 -1.34 2.09 -26.90
C ILE A 107 -1.11 2.00 -28.41
N VAL A 108 -2.17 1.66 -29.13
CA VAL A 108 -2.20 1.52 -30.58
C VAL A 108 -1.51 2.73 -31.22
N GLY A 109 -0.25 2.55 -31.65
CA GLY A 109 0.48 3.30 -32.67
C GLY A 109 0.63 4.83 -32.59
N TRP A 110 -0.17 5.57 -31.81
CA TRP A 110 -0.35 7.00 -32.02
C TRP A 110 0.89 7.84 -31.69
N TRP A 111 1.74 7.33 -30.78
CA TRP A 111 2.97 7.99 -30.34
C TRP A 111 4.22 7.58 -31.10
N LYS A 112 4.21 6.43 -31.81
CA LYS A 112 5.38 5.98 -32.61
C LYS A 112 5.48 6.68 -33.97
N GLU A 113 4.40 7.29 -34.46
CA GLU A 113 4.37 8.00 -35.74
C GLU A 113 4.47 9.53 -35.62
N ASN A 114 4.54 10.09 -34.39
CA ASN A 114 4.56 11.54 -34.15
C ASN A 114 5.75 12.02 -33.28
N LEU A 115 6.89 11.31 -33.31
CA LEU A 115 8.17 11.73 -32.72
C LEU A 115 9.29 11.67 -33.75
#